data_AF-A0A7C6IAD5-F1
#
_entry.id   AF-A0A7C6IAD5-F1
#
_cell.length_a   1.000
_cell.length_b   1.000
_cell.length_c   1.000
_cell.angle_alpha   90.00
_cell.angle_beta   90.00
_cell.angle_gamma   90.00
#
_symmetry.space_group_name_H-M   'P 1'
#
loop_
_entity.id
_entity.type
_entity.pdbx_description
1 polymer ?
#
loop_
_entity_poly.entity_id
_entity_poly.type
_entity_poly.pdbx_seq_one_letter_code
_entity_poly.pdbx_strand_id
1 'polypeptide(L)'
;MNKKINTVVFIVVGTIVNILLAMFFISLLMVVAFKVNTIWPGHGVPMLPFVFIAGIVLAMLVYQRISHWVVERFGLSDKLDSLIHFKKRKKKPRD
;
A
#
# COMPACT_ATOMS: atom_id res chain seq x y z
N MET A 1 -17.55 20.51 -1.81
CA MET A 1 -16.09 20.28 -1.95
C MET A 1 -15.78 19.84 -3.37
N ASN A 2 -14.79 20.48 -3.99
CA ASN A 2 -14.41 20.22 -5.38
C ASN A 2 -13.87 18.78 -5.51
N LYS A 3 -14.37 17.97 -6.46
CA LYS A 3 -14.02 16.54 -6.60
C LYS A 3 -12.49 16.32 -6.72
N LYS A 4 -11.79 17.30 -7.29
CA LYS A 4 -10.32 17.33 -7.38
C LYS A 4 -9.64 17.36 -6.01
N ILE A 5 -10.16 18.14 -5.05
CA ILE A 5 -9.58 18.26 -3.70
C ILE A 5 -9.68 16.94 -2.95
N ASN A 6 -10.82 16.24 -3.04
CA ASN A 6 -10.98 14.95 -2.37
C ASN A 6 -10.02 13.88 -2.91
N THR A 7 -9.74 13.94 -4.21
CA THR A 7 -8.77 13.06 -4.86
C THR A 7 -7.35 13.31 -4.37
N VAL A 8 -6.93 14.58 -4.32
CA VAL A 8 -5.60 14.93 -3.80
C VAL A 8 -5.46 14.50 -2.34
N VAL A 9 -6.48 14.76 -1.50
CA VAL A 9 -6.48 14.34 -0.10
C VAL A 9 -6.36 12.82 0.03
N PHE A 10 -7.08 12.04 -0.78
CA PHE A 10 -6.96 10.58 -0.75
C PHE A 10 -5.56 10.08 -1.11
N ILE A 11 -4.94 10.67 -2.15
CA ILE A 11 -3.57 10.31 -2.55
C ILE A 11 -2.57 10.66 -1.44
N VAL A 12 -2.68 11.87 -0.86
CA VAL A 12 -1.77 12.33 0.19
C VAL A 12 -1.91 11.47 1.44
N VAL A 13 -3.13 11.25 1.93
CA VAL A 13 -3.40 10.40 3.10
C VAL A 13 -2.95 8.97 2.82
N GLY A 14 -3.26 8.44 1.64
CA GLY A 14 -2.83 7.11 1.21
C GLY A 14 -1.30 6.95 1.20
N THR A 15 -0.59 7.96 0.70
CA THR A 15 0.88 7.99 0.70
C THR A 15 1.44 8.02 2.12
N ILE A 16 0.87 8.86 3.00
CA ILE A 16 1.27 8.91 4.42
C ILE A 16 1.08 7.54 5.08
N VAL A 17 -0.08 6.92 4.90
CA VAL A 17 -0.38 5.58 5.43
C VAL A 17 0.61 4.56 4.88
N ASN A 18 0.91 4.58 3.58
CA ASN A 18 1.87 3.66 2.97
C ASN A 18 3.30 3.82 3.53
N ILE A 19 3.74 5.07 3.74
CA ILE A 19 5.05 5.35 4.36
C ILE A 19 5.09 4.81 5.80
N LEU A 20 4.04 5.04 6.58
CA LEU A 20 3.94 4.51 7.95
C LEU A 20 3.97 2.98 7.96
N LEU A 21 3.25 2.33 7.04
CA LEU A 21 3.31 0.88 6.87
C LEU A 21 4.72 0.41 6.48
N ALA A 22 5.39 1.09 5.57
CA ALA A 22 6.76 0.76 5.16
C ALA A 22 7.72 0.85 6.35
N MET A 23 7.68 1.94 7.11
CA MET A 23 8.49 2.09 8.32
C MET A 23 8.19 0.98 9.35
N PHE A 24 6.92 0.64 9.53
CA PHE A 24 6.51 -0.43 10.44
C PHE A 24 7.05 -1.80 10.00
N PHE A 25 6.86 -2.19 8.73
CA PHE A 25 7.33 -3.48 8.21
C PHE A 25 8.85 -3.58 8.16
N ILE A 26 9.54 -2.52 7.75
CA ILE A 26 11.01 -2.48 7.78
C ILE A 26 11.51 -2.67 9.20
N SER A 27 10.95 -1.95 10.18
CA SER A 27 11.35 -2.09 11.60
C SER A 27 11.10 -3.50 12.12
N LEU A 28 9.95 -4.09 11.80
CA LEU A 28 9.59 -5.44 12.21
C LEU A 28 10.54 -6.49 11.60
N LEU A 29 10.84 -6.38 10.31
CA LEU A 29 11.80 -7.28 9.65
C LEU A 29 13.24 -7.06 10.13
N MET A 30 13.59 -5.84 10.53
CA MET A 30 14.90 -5.55 11.11
C MET A 30 15.08 -6.30 12.44
N VAL A 31 14.04 -6.34 13.30
CA VAL A 31 14.05 -7.16 14.52
C VAL A 31 14.23 -8.64 14.20
N VAL A 32 13.56 -9.15 13.16
CA VAL A 32 13.73 -10.55 12.71
C VAL A 32 15.17 -10.79 12.24
N ALA A 33 15.74 -9.90 11.44
CA ALA A 33 17.11 -10.02 10.97
C ALA A 33 18.14 -10.00 12.10
N PHE A 34 17.94 -9.15 13.12
CA PHE A 34 18.77 -9.16 14.33
C PHE A 34 18.69 -10.49 15.08
N LYS A 35 17.48 -11.04 15.26
CA LYS A 35 17.28 -12.36 15.87
C LYS A 35 17.97 -13.47 15.08
N VAL A 36 17.87 -13.45 13.76
CA VAL A 36 18.55 -14.41 12.88
C VAL A 36 20.06 -14.31 13.03
N ASN A 37 20.63 -13.11 13.09
CA ASN A 37 22.07 -12.92 13.29
C ASN A 37 22.57 -13.43 14.66
N THR A 38 21.72 -13.37 15.70
CA THR A 38 22.06 -13.96 17.01
C THR A 38 22.16 -15.49 16.95
N ILE A 39 21.33 -16.14 16.14
CA ILE A 39 21.30 -17.61 16.01
C ILE A 39 22.36 -18.09 14.99
N TRP A 40 22.56 -17.33 13.91
CA TRP A 40 23.48 -17.65 12.83
C TRP A 40 24.38 -16.43 12.51
N PRO A 41 25.47 -16.26 13.25
CA PRO A 41 26.34 -15.10 13.12
C PRO A 41 26.97 -15.04 11.71
N GLY A 42 27.03 -13.83 11.15
CA GLY A 42 27.63 -13.55 9.83
C GLY A 42 26.64 -13.39 8.69
N HIS A 43 25.39 -13.83 8.84
CA HIS A 43 24.37 -13.74 7.79
C HIS A 43 23.42 -12.53 7.94
N GLY A 44 23.45 -11.82 9.08
CA GLY A 44 22.57 -10.67 9.31
C GLY A 44 22.87 -9.44 8.45
N VAL A 45 24.14 -9.09 8.29
CA VAL A 45 24.55 -7.88 7.54
C VAL A 45 24.22 -7.99 6.04
N PRO A 46 24.48 -9.12 5.35
CA PRO A 46 24.05 -9.30 3.96
C PRO A 46 22.53 -9.30 3.76
N MET A 47 21.75 -9.60 4.81
CA MET A 47 20.28 -9.62 4.75
C MET A 47 19.62 -8.24 4.79
N LEU A 48 20.33 -7.19 5.24
CA LEU A 48 19.79 -5.83 5.35
C LEU A 48 19.12 -5.27 4.08
N PRO A 49 19.73 -5.34 2.87
CA PRO A 49 19.07 -4.87 1.65
C PRO A 49 17.78 -5.66 1.36
N PHE A 50 17.76 -6.96 1.64
CA PHE A 50 16.58 -7.80 1.45
C PHE A 50 15.46 -7.44 2.43
N VAL A 51 15.80 -7.17 3.69
CA VAL A 51 14.87 -6.68 4.72
C VAL A 51 14.20 -5.39 4.27
N PHE A 52 14.98 -4.47 3.70
CA PHE A 52 14.45 -3.19 3.24
C PHE A 52 13.48 -3.37 2.07
N ILE A 53 13.87 -4.11 1.04
CA ILE A 53 13.03 -4.39 -0.12
C ILE A 53 11.77 -5.16 0.29
N ALA A 54 11.92 -6.22 1.10
CA ALA A 54 10.80 -7.01 1.58
C ALA A 54 9.83 -6.17 2.42
N GLY A 55 10.34 -5.27 3.26
CA GLY A 55 9.52 -4.38 4.08
C GLY A 55 8.68 -3.43 3.24
N ILE A 56 9.28 -2.85 2.19
CA ILE A 56 8.56 -1.99 1.23
C ILE A 56 7.50 -2.80 0.47
N VAL A 57 7.85 -3.98 -0.05
CA VAL A 57 6.92 -4.82 -0.80
C VAL A 57 5.74 -5.25 0.08
N LEU A 58 5.99 -5.68 1.32
CA LEU A 58 4.93 -6.03 2.27
C LEU A 58 4.03 -4.84 2.58
N ALA A 59 4.61 -3.65 2.80
CA ALA A 59 3.85 -2.44 3.02
C ALA A 59 2.93 -2.12 1.83
N MET A 60 3.44 -2.22 0.60
CA MET A 60 2.64 -1.99 -0.60
C MET A 60 1.47 -2.98 -0.72
N LEU A 61 1.71 -4.28 -0.47
CA LEU A 61 0.67 -5.31 -0.54
C LEU A 61 -0.43 -5.08 0.51
N VAL A 62 -0.04 -4.77 1.74
CA VAL A 62 -0.99 -4.50 2.83
C VAL A 62 -1.72 -3.19 2.57
N TYR A 63 -1.03 -2.15 2.12
CA TYR A 63 -1.65 -0.88 1.72
C TYR A 63 -2.66 -1.07 0.59
N GLN A 64 -2.36 -1.89 -0.43
CA GLN A 64 -3.30 -2.18 -1.51
C GLN A 64 -4.60 -2.82 -0.97
N ARG A 65 -4.48 -3.74 -0.01
CA ARG A 65 -5.64 -4.38 0.61
C ARG A 65 -6.44 -3.43 1.49
N ILE A 66 -5.78 -2.61 2.30
CA ILE A 66 -6.42 -1.61 3.16
C ILE A 66 -7.11 -0.55 2.30
N SER A 67 -6.43 -0.02 1.28
CA SER A 67 -6.99 0.99 0.39
C SER A 67 -8.22 0.48 -0.35
N HIS A 68 -8.20 -0.76 -0.86
CA HIS A 68 -9.37 -1.40 -1.45
C HIS A 68 -10.54 -1.47 -0.46
N TRP A 69 -10.27 -1.95 0.76
CA TRP A 69 -11.28 -2.06 1.81
C TRP A 69 -11.86 -0.71 2.24
N VAL A 70 -11.03 0.33 2.36
CA VAL A 70 -11.45 1.70 2.67
C VAL A 70 -12.33 2.26 1.54
N VAL A 71 -11.95 2.02 0.29
CA VAL A 71 -12.74 2.47 -0.88
C VAL A 71 -14.11 1.82 -0.90
N GLU A 72 -14.18 0.50 -0.67
CA GLU A 72 -15.44 -0.25 -0.60
C GLU A 72 -16.31 0.20 0.59
N ARG A 73 -15.71 0.36 1.77
CA ARG A 73 -16.46 0.63 3.00
C ARG A 73 -16.97 2.07 3.12
N PHE A 74 -16.24 3.04 2.57
CA PHE A 74 -16.65 4.45 2.62
C PHE A 74 -17.40 4.89 1.35
N GLY A 75 -17.70 3.98 0.41
CA GLY A 75 -18.39 4.33 -0.84
C GLY A 75 -17.63 5.38 -1.65
N LEU A 76 -16.30 5.43 -1.51
CA LEU A 76 -15.46 6.44 -2.16
C LEU A 76 -15.37 6.23 -3.67
N SER A 77 -15.86 5.09 -4.18
CA SER A 77 -15.95 4.78 -5.62
C SER A 77 -16.55 5.93 -6.43
N ASP A 78 -17.66 6.52 -5.97
CA ASP A 78 -18.35 7.62 -6.68
C ASP A 78 -17.61 8.97 -6.59
N LYS A 79 -16.68 9.10 -5.64
CA LYS A 79 -15.85 10.31 -5.46
C LYS A 79 -14.47 10.19 -6.11
N LEU A 80 -14.00 8.96 -6.29
CA LEU A 80 -12.78 8.58 -6.99
C LEU A 80 -13.03 8.31 -8.48
N ASP A 81 -14.26 8.50 -8.96
CA ASP A 81 -14.69 8.29 -10.35
C ASP A 81 -13.83 9.08 -11.38
N SER A 82 -13.12 10.15 -10.97
CA SER A 82 -12.15 10.82 -11.86
C SER A 82 -10.81 10.09 -12.00
N LEU A 83 -10.46 9.20 -11.06
CA LEU A 83 -9.27 8.34 -11.10
C LEU A 83 -9.61 6.94 -11.64
N ILE A 84 -10.79 6.42 -11.30
CA ILE A 84 -11.27 5.11 -11.72
C ILE A 84 -12.14 5.30 -12.96
N HIS A 85 -11.56 5.78 -14.05
CA HIS A 85 -12.15 5.55 -15.37
C HIS A 85 -11.94 4.06 -15.73
N PHE A 86 -12.41 3.13 -14.87
CA PHE A 86 -12.86 1.84 -15.35
C PHE A 86 -14.01 2.17 -16.28
N LYS A 87 -13.65 2.39 -17.55
CA LYS A 87 -14.52 2.34 -18.69
C LYS A 87 -15.11 0.93 -18.67
N LYS A 88 -16.12 0.69 -17.82
CA LYS A 88 -17.19 -0.25 -18.09
C LYS A 88 -17.71 0.25 -19.43
N ARG A 89 -17.14 -0.28 -20.50
CA ARG A 89 -17.76 -0.28 -21.82
C ARG A 89 -19.12 -0.90 -21.55
N LYS A 90 -20.14 -0.05 -21.35
CA LYS A 90 -21.52 -0.48 -21.45
C LYS A 90 -21.58 -1.16 -22.82
N LYS A 91 -21.61 -2.50 -22.84
CA LYS A 91 -22.05 -3.23 -24.02
C LYS A 91 -23.46 -2.69 -24.25
N LYS A 92 -23.58 -1.81 -25.24
CA LYS A 92 -24.87 -1.39 -25.78
C LYS A 92 -25.58 -2.68 -26.17
N PRO A 93 -26.76 -3.01 -25.61
CA PRO A 93 -27.57 -4.05 -26.20
C PRO A 93 -27.89 -3.57 -27.62
N ARG A 94 -27.45 -4.35 -28.62
CA ARG A 94 -28.00 -4.20 -29.96
C ARG A 94 -29.33 -4.94 -29.89
N ASP A 95 -30.41 -4.16 -29.97
CA ASP A 95 -31.73 -4.65 -30.36
C ASP A 95 -31.66 -5.35 -31.73
#